data_AF-A0ABD0AE98-F1
#
_entry.id   AF-A0ABD0AE98-F1
#
_cell.length_a   1.000
_cell.length_b   1.000
_cell.length_c   1.000
_cell.angle_alpha   90.00
_cell.angle_beta   90.00
_cell.angle_gamma   90.00
#
_symmetry.space_group_name_H-M   'P 1'
#
loop_
_entity.id
_entity.type
_entity.pdbx_description
1 polymer ?
#
loop_
_entity_poly.entity_id
_entity_poly.type
_entity_poly.pdbx_seq_one_letter_code
_entity_poly.pdbx_strand_id
1 'polypeptide(L)'
;MASLLPAGFLCLYGVAFAVFCGVLWECYEFTCDGLFAMNLQRYLSAGRALAGRAALLDTMGDLIADLASSLLFSCWSYWQLKNDRSWLKTFFFKKYSPDD
;
A
#
# COMPACT_ATOMS: atom_id res chain seq x y z
N MET A 1 27.87 -16.41 0.46
CA MET A 1 27.66 -15.00 0.10
C MET A 1 26.22 -14.87 -0.36
N ALA A 2 25.28 -14.62 0.56
CA ALA A 2 23.87 -14.48 0.20
C ALA A 2 23.74 -13.24 -0.69
N SER A 3 23.27 -13.43 -1.92
CA SER A 3 22.98 -12.34 -2.85
C SER A 3 21.80 -11.54 -2.31
N LEU A 4 22.08 -10.58 -1.42
CA LEU A 4 21.13 -9.54 -1.03
C LEU A 4 20.64 -8.88 -2.30
N LEU A 5 19.32 -8.97 -2.57
CA LEU A 5 18.68 -8.29 -3.68
C LEU A 5 19.15 -6.82 -3.74
N PRO A 6 19.36 -6.25 -4.95
CA PRO A 6 19.69 -4.85 -5.09
C PRO A 6 18.67 -4.00 -4.32
N ALA A 7 19.13 -3.00 -3.56
CA ALA A 7 18.25 -2.17 -2.73
C ALA A 7 17.13 -1.54 -3.57
N GLY A 8 17.43 -1.12 -4.80
CA GLY A 8 16.43 -0.61 -5.73
C GLY A 8 15.33 -1.63 -6.10
N PHE A 9 15.68 -2.91 -6.28
CA PHE A 9 14.70 -3.96 -6.57
C PHE A 9 13.78 -4.21 -5.37
N LEU A 10 14.34 -4.24 -4.15
CA LEU A 10 13.56 -4.41 -2.92
C LEU A 10 12.59 -3.24 -2.72
N CYS A 11 13.05 -2.01 -2.93
CA CYS A 11 12.25 -0.79 -2.88
C CYS A 11 11.12 -0.79 -3.94
N LEU A 12 11.41 -1.22 -5.17
CA LEU A 12 10.41 -1.34 -6.23
C LEU A 12 9.36 -2.42 -5.93
N TYR A 13 9.80 -3.57 -5.40
CA TYR A 13 8.90 -4.61 -4.92
C TYR A 13 7.97 -4.09 -3.82
N GLY A 14 8.51 -3.35 -2.83
CA GLY A 14 7.70 -2.76 -1.76
C GLY A 14 6.62 -1.80 -2.28
N VAL A 15 6.96 -0.94 -3.25
CA VAL A 15 5.97 -0.05 -3.90
C VAL A 15 4.92 -0.85 -4.64
N ALA A 16 5.32 -1.82 -5.48
CA ALA A 16 4.39 -2.65 -6.24
C ALA A 16 3.44 -3.44 -5.31
N PHE A 17 3.96 -3.98 -4.21
CA PHE A 17 3.17 -4.69 -3.22
C PHE A 17 2.17 -3.77 -2.52
N ALA A 18 2.58 -2.57 -2.09
CA ALA A 18 1.69 -1.60 -1.46
C ALA A 18 0.54 -1.18 -2.40
N VAL A 19 0.85 -0.84 -3.65
CA VAL A 19 -0.16 -0.48 -4.67
C VAL A 19 -1.09 -1.67 -4.96
N PHE A 20 -0.57 -2.89 -5.00
CA PHE A 20 -1.41 -4.08 -5.17
C PHE A 20 -2.41 -4.26 -4.02
N CYS A 21 -2.01 -4.02 -2.77
CA CYS A 21 -2.92 -4.00 -1.63
C CYS A 21 -4.02 -2.94 -1.79
N GLY A 22 -3.67 -1.73 -2.27
CA GLY A 22 -4.66 -0.69 -2.59
C GLY A 22 -5.68 -1.14 -3.64
N VAL A 23 -5.23 -1.78 -4.72
CA VAL A 23 -6.14 -2.34 -5.74
C VAL A 23 -7.07 -3.41 -5.15
N LEU A 24 -6.57 -4.26 -4.26
CA LEU A 24 -7.40 -5.25 -3.56
C LEU A 24 -8.45 -4.59 -2.66
N TRP A 25 -8.08 -3.49 -1.99
CA TRP A 25 -9.00 -2.69 -1.19
C TRP A 25 -10.15 -2.13 -2.04
N GLU A 26 -9.84 -1.50 -3.18
CA GLU A 26 -10.85 -0.99 -4.11
C GLU A 26 -11.77 -2.08 -4.65
N CYS A 27 -11.24 -3.27 -4.91
CA CYS A 27 -12.05 -4.42 -5.33
C CYS A 27 -13.02 -4.87 -4.22
N TYR A 28 -12.57 -4.84 -2.96
CA TYR A 28 -13.41 -5.11 -1.81
C TYR A 28 -14.52 -4.07 -1.66
N GLU A 29 -14.19 -2.77 -1.77
CA GLU A 29 -15.16 -1.69 -1.69
C GLU A 29 -16.22 -1.78 -2.78
N PHE A 30 -15.78 -1.93 -4.03
CA PHE A 30 -16.67 -2.11 -5.18
C PHE A 30 -17.62 -3.30 -4.99
N THR A 31 -17.10 -4.43 -4.48
CA THR A 31 -17.90 -5.63 -4.23
C THR A 31 -18.94 -5.37 -3.14
N CYS A 32 -18.57 -4.70 -2.06
CA CYS A 32 -19.48 -4.44 -0.95
C CYS A 32 -20.54 -3.38 -1.28
N ASP A 33 -20.18 -2.36 -2.05
CA ASP A 33 -21.12 -1.36 -2.55
C ASP A 33 -22.18 -2.00 -3.44
N GLY A 34 -21.78 -2.96 -4.28
CA GLY A 34 -22.70 -3.72 -5.14
C GLY A 34 -23.56 -4.76 -4.41
N LEU A 35 -23.00 -5.53 -3.49
CA LEU A 35 -23.69 -6.67 -2.86
C LEU A 35 -24.42 -6.33 -1.57
N PHE A 36 -23.90 -5.37 -0.79
CA PHE A 36 -24.39 -5.05 0.54
C PHE A 36 -24.99 -3.65 0.64
N ALA A 37 -25.18 -2.95 -0.48
CA ALA A 37 -25.71 -1.59 -0.55
C ALA A 37 -24.94 -0.61 0.37
N MET A 38 -23.63 -0.80 0.46
CA MET A 38 -22.73 0.11 1.15
C MET A 38 -22.41 1.34 0.26
N ASN A 39 -21.61 2.26 0.79
CA ASN A 39 -21.16 3.45 0.07
C ASN A 39 -19.69 3.73 0.42
N LEU A 40 -18.85 2.70 0.31
CA LEU A 40 -17.44 2.71 0.63
C LEU A 40 -16.66 3.57 -0.37
N GLN A 41 -16.90 3.41 -1.68
CA GLN A 41 -16.30 4.28 -2.72
C GLN A 41 -16.93 5.69 -2.77
N ARG A 42 -17.87 5.96 -1.87
CA ARG A 42 -18.60 7.23 -1.75
C ARG A 42 -19.27 7.69 -3.04
N TYR A 43 -19.73 6.75 -3.85
CA TYR A 43 -20.42 7.01 -5.13
C TYR A 43 -21.81 7.65 -4.95
N LEU A 44 -22.38 7.61 -3.74
CA LEU A 44 -23.62 8.31 -3.36
C LEU A 44 -23.30 9.53 -2.48
N SER A 45 -23.87 10.68 -2.82
CA SER A 45 -23.79 11.90 -2.03
C SER A 45 -25.17 12.58 -1.93
N ALA A 46 -25.59 12.91 -0.72
CA ALA A 46 -26.90 13.51 -0.42
C ALA A 46 -28.09 12.77 -1.08
N GLY A 47 -28.02 11.43 -1.11
CA GLY A 47 -29.06 10.58 -1.70
C GLY A 47 -29.07 10.54 -3.23
N ARG A 48 -28.06 11.08 -3.90
CA ARG A 48 -27.93 11.06 -5.37
C ARG A 48 -26.65 10.33 -5.77
N ALA A 49 -26.74 9.51 -6.81
CA ALA A 49 -25.58 8.88 -7.41
C ALA A 49 -24.72 9.93 -8.11
N LEU A 50 -23.43 9.96 -7.78
CA LEU A 50 -22.43 10.73 -8.49
C LEU A 50 -22.17 10.09 -9.86
N ALA A 51 -21.77 10.90 -10.83
CA ALA A 51 -21.48 10.44 -12.19
C ALA A 51 -20.13 10.96 -12.69
N GLY A 52 -19.51 10.19 -13.60
CA GLY A 52 -18.23 10.54 -14.19
C GLY A 52 -17.10 10.63 -13.15
N ARG A 53 -16.20 11.60 -13.31
CA ARG A 53 -15.03 11.77 -12.42
C ARG A 53 -15.41 11.92 -10.95
N ALA A 54 -16.56 12.51 -10.63
CA ALA A 54 -16.98 12.73 -9.24
C ALA A 54 -17.19 11.41 -8.48
N ALA A 55 -17.69 10.36 -9.15
CA ALA A 55 -17.86 9.03 -8.56
C ALA A 55 -16.55 8.26 -8.39
N LEU A 56 -15.47 8.70 -9.05
CA LEU A 56 -14.16 8.04 -9.04
C LEU A 56 -13.18 8.71 -8.07
N LEU A 57 -13.52 9.87 -7.50
CA LEU A 57 -12.56 10.67 -6.73
C LEU A 57 -12.07 9.97 -5.46
N ASP A 58 -12.92 9.16 -4.83
CA ASP A 58 -12.58 8.43 -3.61
C ASP A 58 -11.56 7.34 -3.90
N THR A 59 -11.93 6.37 -4.75
CA THR A 59 -11.06 5.32 -5.29
C THR A 59 -9.74 5.84 -5.87
N MET A 60 -9.78 6.91 -6.68
CA MET A 60 -8.55 7.50 -7.21
C MET A 60 -7.73 8.16 -6.12
N GLY A 61 -8.38 8.75 -5.11
CA GLY A 61 -7.74 9.32 -3.94
C GLY A 61 -6.96 8.28 -3.15
N ASP A 62 -7.57 7.13 -2.87
CA ASP A 62 -6.97 6.03 -2.13
C ASP A 62 -5.79 5.43 -2.90
N LEU A 63 -5.95 5.12 -4.19
CA LEU A 63 -4.86 4.61 -5.02
C LEU A 63 -3.68 5.61 -5.16
N ILE A 64 -3.96 6.91 -5.26
CA ILE A 64 -2.92 7.94 -5.31
C ILE A 64 -2.24 8.05 -3.95
N ALA A 65 -2.97 7.97 -2.84
CA ALA A 65 -2.43 8.02 -1.50
C ALA A 65 -1.52 6.81 -1.22
N ASP A 66 -1.91 5.61 -1.65
CA ASP A 66 -1.10 4.40 -1.55
C ASP A 66 0.18 4.48 -2.39
N LEU A 67 0.08 4.97 -3.63
CA LEU A 67 1.25 5.18 -4.47
C LEU A 67 2.19 6.24 -3.88
N ALA A 68 1.66 7.38 -3.43
CA ALA A 68 2.47 8.47 -2.89
C ALA A 68 3.17 8.05 -1.58
N SER A 69 2.43 7.45 -0.64
CA SER A 69 2.98 7.00 0.64
C SER A 69 4.02 5.90 0.44
N SER A 70 3.77 4.93 -0.44
CA SER A 70 4.72 3.86 -0.74
C SER A 70 5.99 4.38 -1.43
N LEU A 71 5.89 5.35 -2.34
CA LEU A 71 7.06 6.00 -2.94
C LEU A 71 7.89 6.77 -1.91
N LEU A 72 7.24 7.54 -1.02
CA LEU A 72 7.92 8.25 0.06
C LEU A 72 8.67 7.28 0.98
N PHE A 73 7.99 6.21 1.42
CA PHE A 73 8.59 5.17 2.26
C PHE A 73 9.72 4.43 1.55
N SER A 74 9.58 4.16 0.25
CA SER A 74 10.57 3.48 -0.57
C SER A 74 11.83 4.31 -0.76
N CYS A 75 11.70 5.62 -1.00
CA CYS A 75 12.83 6.56 -1.05
C CYS A 75 13.58 6.62 0.28
N TRP A 76 12.85 6.71 1.40
CA TRP A 76 13.45 6.69 2.74
C TRP A 76 14.17 5.36 3.02
N SER A 77 13.52 4.24 2.71
CA SER A 77 14.09 2.89 2.86
C SER A 77 15.33 2.70 1.99
N TYR A 78 15.36 3.26 0.78
CA TYR A 78 16.52 3.20 -0.11
C TYR A 78 17.73 3.91 0.49
N TRP A 79 17.54 5.10 1.08
CA TRP A 79 18.61 5.81 1.79
C TRP A 79 19.12 5.03 3.01
N GLN A 80 18.22 4.46 3.82
CA GLN A 80 18.61 3.62 4.95
C GLN A 80 19.41 2.40 4.51
N LEU A 81 18.95 1.70 3.47
CA LEU A 81 19.62 0.54 2.89
C LEU A 81 21.00 0.85 2.29
N LYS A 82 21.15 2.03 1.70
CA LYS A 82 22.42 2.48 1.15
C LYS A 82 23.43 2.76 2.26
N ASN A 83 22.98 3.27 3.40
CA ASN A 83 23.83 3.60 4.54
C ASN A 83 24.16 2.38 5.40
N ASP A 84 23.15 1.60 5.78
CA ASP A 84 23.31 0.39 6.59
C ASP A 84 22.35 -0.72 6.13
N ARG A 85 22.91 -1.77 5.51
CA ARG A 85 22.15 -2.95 5.06
C ARG A 85 21.56 -3.76 6.22
N SER A 86 22.11 -3.62 7.43
CA SER A 86 21.64 -4.33 8.61
C SER A 86 20.30 -3.79 9.14
N TRP A 87 19.93 -2.56 8.76
CA TRP A 87 18.66 -1.94 9.10
C TRP A 87 17.43 -2.79 8.74
N LEU A 88 17.50 -3.58 7.65
CA LEU A 88 16.43 -4.52 7.27
C LEU A 88 16.10 -5.54 8.36
N LYS A 89 17.09 -5.95 9.16
CA LYS A 89 16.90 -6.94 10.23
C LYS A 89 15.93 -6.44 11.31
N THR A 90 15.73 -5.13 11.42
CA THR A 90 14.76 -4.52 12.34
C THR A 90 13.33 -4.95 12.02
N PHE A 91 13.01 -5.27 10.77
CA PHE A 91 11.68 -5.73 10.36
C PHE A 91 11.51 -7.26 10.46
N PHE A 92 12.59 -8.00 10.70
CA PHE A 92 12.49 -9.44 10.88
C PHE A 92 12.02 -9.76 12.28
N PHE A 93 11.00 -10.61 12.38
CA PHE A 93 10.56 -11.14 13.66
C PHE A 93 11.69 -11.95 14.28
N LYS A 94 12.15 -11.53 15.46
CA LYS A 94 13.08 -12.33 16.26
C LYS A 94 12.25 -13.42 16.94
N LYS A 95 12.64 -14.68 16.74
CA LYS A 95 12.06 -15.79 17.51
C LYS A 95 12.34 -15.52 18.99
N TYR A 96 11.31 -15.54 19.83
CA TYR A 96 11.47 -15.45 21.27
C TYR A 96 12.30 -16.65 21.76
N SER A 97 13.41 -16.37 22.44
CA SER A 97 14.21 -17.36 23.16
C SER A 97 14.14 -16.99 24.64
N PRO A 98 13.72 -17.90 25.53
CA PRO A 98 13.60 -17.61 26.96
C PRO A 98 14.93 -17.34 27.67
N ASP A 99 16.06 -17.54 26.99
CA ASP A 99 17.43 -17.38 27.51
C ASP A 99 18.14 -16.08 27.04
N ASP A 100 17.45 -15.21 26.29
CA ASP A 100 17.91 -13.87 25.84
C ASP A 100 17.41 -12.76 26.77
#